data_AF-A0A938S5D3-F1
#
_entry.id   AF-A0A938S5D3-F1
#
_cell.length_a   1.000
_cell.length_b   1.000
_cell.length_c   1.000
_cell.angle_alpha   90.00
_cell.angle_beta   90.00
_cell.angle_gamma   90.00
#
_symmetry.space_group_name_H-M   'P 1'
#
loop_
_entity.id
_entity.type
_entity.pdbx_description
1 polymer ?
#
loop_
_entity_poly.entity_id
_entity_poly.type
_entity_poly.pdbx_seq_one_letter_code
_entity_poly.pdbx_strand_id
1 'polypeptide(L)'
;MYVTDISNKDAMCLTKSGNRIHWLLTSEIGAPSFELRYIEIPPGGRSSDGSHPHEHEVFVVRGRGLVKGPDGATPLTPGMAVFVPGH
;
A
#
# COMPACT_ATOMS: atom_id res chain seq x y z
N MET A 1 21.38 8.70 -4.24
CA MET A 1 20.13 8.96 -4.97
C MET A 1 19.74 7.67 -5.67
N TYR A 2 18.50 7.22 -5.50
CA TYR A 2 17.98 5.99 -6.08
C TYR A 2 16.70 6.31 -6.86
N VAL A 3 16.55 5.72 -8.05
CA VAL A 3 15.40 5.91 -8.94
C VAL A 3 14.96 4.53 -9.41
N THR A 4 13.67 4.24 -9.28
CA THR A 4 13.06 3.00 -9.75
C THR A 4 11.62 3.28 -10.16
N ASP A 5 10.98 2.30 -10.78
CA ASP A 5 9.60 2.35 -11.20
C ASP A 5 8.94 0.98 -11.08
N ILE A 6 7.63 0.93 -11.30
CA ILE A 6 6.81 -0.28 -11.12
C ILE A 6 7.12 -1.43 -12.10
N SER A 7 7.98 -1.23 -13.10
CA SER A 7 8.45 -2.30 -13.98
C SER A 7 9.62 -3.10 -13.40
N ASN A 8 10.21 -2.65 -12.29
CA ASN A 8 11.26 -3.38 -11.59
C ASN A 8 10.70 -4.66 -10.95
N LYS A 9 10.96 -5.80 -11.60
CA LYS A 9 10.45 -7.11 -11.16
C LYS A 9 11.08 -7.61 -9.87
N ASP A 10 12.31 -7.20 -9.57
CA ASP A 10 13.01 -7.64 -8.36
C ASP A 10 12.42 -7.00 -7.09
N ALA A 11 11.75 -5.86 -7.26
CA ALA A 11 11.03 -5.17 -6.19
C ALA A 11 9.58 -5.66 -6.01
N MET A 12 9.09 -6.57 -6.85
CA MET A 12 7.69 -7.02 -6.82
C MET A 12 7.55 -8.37 -6.13
N CYS A 13 6.68 -8.44 -5.12
CA CYS A 13 6.24 -9.69 -4.53
C CYS A 13 4.74 -9.94 -4.77
N LEU A 14 4.40 -11.20 -5.04
CA LEU A 14 3.02 -11.68 -5.14
C LEU A 14 2.65 -12.38 -3.83
N THR A 15 1.63 -11.88 -3.15
CA THR A 15 1.13 -12.51 -1.92
C THR A 15 0.34 -13.78 -2.23
N LYS A 16 0.19 -14.67 -1.25
CA LYS A 16 -0.68 -15.86 -1.37
C LYS A 16 -2.14 -15.50 -1.69
N SER A 17 -2.59 -14.30 -1.33
CA SER A 17 -3.93 -13.78 -1.62
C SER A 17 -4.04 -13.13 -3.01
N GLY A 18 -2.97 -13.14 -3.81
CA GLY A 18 -2.96 -12.58 -5.17
C GLY A 18 -2.74 -11.07 -5.24
N ASN A 19 -2.42 -10.41 -4.12
CA ASN A 19 -2.05 -9.00 -4.13
C ASN A 19 -0.62 -8.86 -4.68
N ARG A 20 -0.37 -7.85 -5.50
CA ARG A 20 0.99 -7.47 -5.90
C ARG A 20 1.44 -6.30 -5.06
N ILE A 21 2.63 -6.39 -4.49
CA ILE A 21 3.26 -5.31 -3.73
C ILE A 21 4.61 -5.04 -4.38
N HIS A 22 4.77 -3.82 -4.88
CA HIS A 22 6.03 -3.31 -5.41
C HIS A 22 6.70 -2.47 -4.32
N TRP A 23 7.81 -2.95 -3.77
CA TRP A 23 8.60 -2.30 -2.72
C TRP A 23 9.60 -1.33 -3.36
N LEU A 24 9.14 -0.10 -3.64
CA LEU A 24 9.87 0.86 -4.47
C LEU A 24 11.01 1.53 -3.71
N LEU A 25 10.71 2.09 -2.54
CA LEU A 25 11.71 2.70 -1.67
C LEU A 25 11.62 2.05 -0.29
N THR A 26 12.72 1.46 0.16
CA THR A 26 12.79 0.72 1.43
C THR A 26 14.02 1.09 2.24
N SER A 27 14.08 0.61 3.48
CA SER A 27 15.23 0.84 4.35
C SER A 27 16.54 0.27 3.79
N GLU A 28 16.49 -0.87 3.08
CA GLU A 28 17.64 -1.57 2.51
C GLU A 28 18.33 -0.78 1.41
N ILE A 29 17.60 0.10 0.72
CA ILE A 29 18.16 0.99 -0.30
C ILE A 29 18.49 2.39 0.25
N GLY A 30 18.41 2.57 1.57
CA GLY A 30 18.78 3.79 2.28
C GLY A 30 17.65 4.81 2.48
N ALA A 31 16.38 4.39 2.46
CA ALA A 31 15.23 5.23 2.87
C ALA A 31 14.82 4.90 4.33
N PRO A 32 15.38 5.58 5.36
CA PRO A 32 15.25 5.14 6.75
C PRO A 32 13.94 5.53 7.43
N SER A 33 13.18 6.45 6.83
CA SER A 33 12.03 7.08 7.49
C SER A 33 10.68 6.52 7.04
N PHE A 34 10.53 6.24 5.75
CA PHE A 34 9.29 5.79 5.15
C PHE A 34 9.57 4.80 4.02
N GLU A 35 8.68 3.83 3.88
CA GLU A 35 8.73 2.90 2.75
C GLU A 35 7.64 3.24 1.73
N LEU A 36 8.06 3.50 0.49
CA LEU A 36 7.13 3.74 -0.61
C LEU A 36 6.81 2.43 -1.32
N ARG A 37 5.52 2.09 -1.38
CA ARG A 37 5.04 0.88 -2.06
C ARG A 37 3.95 1.22 -3.06
N TYR A 38 3.93 0.52 -4.18
CA TYR A 38 2.79 0.47 -5.08
C TYR A 38 2.07 -0.86 -4.88
N ILE A 39 0.79 -0.82 -4.48
CA ILE A 39 0.04 -2.02 -4.11
C ILE A 39 -1.13 -2.19 -5.06
N GLU A 40 -1.25 -3.38 -5.63
CA GLU A 40 -2.37 -3.78 -6.48
C GLU A 40 -3.16 -4.89 -5.79
N ILE A 41 -4.42 -4.61 -5.48
CA ILE A 41 -5.35 -5.57 -4.90
C ILE A 41 -6.33 -6.01 -6.00
N PRO A 42 -6.41 -7.31 -6.33
CA PRO A 42 -7.34 -7.80 -7.35
C PRO A 42 -8.80 -7.67 -6.89
N PRO A 43 -9.78 -7.71 -7.81
CA PRO A 43 -11.20 -7.75 -7.44
C PRO A 43 -11.50 -8.89 -6.45
N GLY A 44 -12.19 -8.56 -5.35
CA GLY A 44 -12.46 -9.51 -4.25
C GLY A 44 -11.28 -9.75 -3.29
N GLY A 45 -10.08 -9.22 -3.61
CA GLY A 45 -8.92 -9.25 -2.73
C GLY A 45 -9.03 -8.28 -1.55
N ARG A 46 -8.14 -8.46 -0.58
CA ARG A 46 -8.01 -7.58 0.60
C ARG A 46 -6.59 -7.60 1.16
N SER A 47 -6.22 -6.58 1.92
CA SER A 47 -5.08 -6.64 2.83
C SER A 47 -5.40 -7.47 4.07
N SER A 48 -4.38 -7.86 4.82
CA SER A 48 -4.55 -8.38 6.18
C SER A 48 -5.05 -7.27 7.10
N ASP A 49 -5.83 -7.64 8.11
CA ASP A 49 -6.10 -6.76 9.23
C ASP A 49 -4.82 -6.66 10.07
N GLY A 50 -4.40 -5.45 10.43
CA GLY A 50 -3.13 -5.23 11.14
C GLY A 50 -3.08 -3.86 11.79
N SER A 51 -2.27 -3.74 12.84
CA SER A 51 -1.96 -2.50 13.54
C SER A 51 -0.49 -2.50 13.93
N HIS A 52 0.19 -1.38 13.72
CA HIS A 52 1.60 -1.18 14.08
C HIS A 52 1.87 0.30 14.41
N PRO A 53 3.01 0.63 15.06
CA PRO A 53 3.28 2.01 15.50
C PRO A 53 3.45 3.01 14.36
N HIS A 54 3.78 2.52 13.16
CA HIS A 54 3.96 3.36 11.98
C HIS A 54 2.61 3.79 11.41
N GLU A 55 2.51 5.05 10.99
CA GLU A 55 1.38 5.54 10.22
C GLU A 55 1.38 4.98 8.80
N HIS A 56 0.20 4.99 8.16
CA HIS A 56 0.09 4.81 6.71
C HIS A 56 -0.57 6.01 6.06
N GLU A 57 0.03 6.46 4.96
CA GLU A 57 -0.58 7.37 4.01
C GLU A 57 -0.78 6.65 2.69
N VAL A 58 -2.04 6.47 2.28
CA VAL A 58 -2.41 5.72 1.08
C VAL A 58 -3.11 6.64 0.10
N PHE A 59 -2.61 6.69 -1.13
CA PHE A 59 -3.24 7.41 -2.23
C PHE A 59 -3.82 6.44 -3.25
N VAL A 60 -5.10 6.63 -3.60
CA VAL A 60 -5.81 5.75 -4.54
C VAL A 60 -5.52 6.21 -5.97
N VAL A 61 -4.62 5.49 -6.65
CA VAL A 61 -4.22 5.83 -8.03
C VAL A 61 -5.28 5.41 -9.06
N ARG A 62 -5.83 4.20 -8.93
CA ARG A 62 -6.82 3.63 -9.86
C ARG A 62 -7.70 2.60 -9.16
N GLY A 63 -8.88 2.37 -9.73
CA GLY A 63 -9.81 1.33 -9.27
C GLY A 63 -10.78 1.85 -8.22
N ARG A 64 -11.54 0.94 -7.62
CA ARG A 64 -12.52 1.23 -6.56
C ARG A 64 -12.48 0.13 -5.53
N GLY A 65 -12.73 0.48 -4.27
CA GLY A 65 -12.71 -0.47 -3.16
C GLY A 65 -13.36 0.11 -1.92
N LEU A 66 -13.12 -0.54 -0.79
CA LEU A 66 -13.56 -0.10 0.54
C LEU A 66 -12.35 -0.08 1.46
N VAL A 67 -12.21 0.97 2.28
CA VAL A 67 -11.35 0.95 3.46
C VAL A 67 -12.20 0.61 4.68
N LYS A 68 -11.69 -0.25 5.56
CA LYS A 68 -12.34 -0.56 6.83
C LYS A 68 -11.69 0.27 7.94
N GLY A 69 -12.50 0.96 8.72
CA GLY A 69 -12.09 1.68 9.92
C GLY A 69 -13.05 1.41 11.08
N PRO A 70 -12.84 2.08 12.23
CA PRO A 70 -13.68 1.93 13.43
C PRO A 70 -15.17 2.19 13.17
N ASP A 71 -15.46 3.17 12.32
CA ASP A 71 -16.83 3.59 11.98
C ASP A 71 -17.46 2.77 10.83
N GLY A 72 -16.80 1.67 10.44
CA GLY A 72 -17.25 0.80 9.35
C GLY A 72 -16.46 0.99 8.06
N ALA A 73 -17.09 0.65 6.93
CA ALA A 73 -16.44 0.65 5.63
C ALA A 73 -16.72 1.94 4.84
N THR A 74 -15.67 2.61 4.37
CA THR A 74 -15.77 3.82 3.55
C THR A 74 -15.35 3.51 2.10
N PRO A 75 -16.12 3.94 1.09
CA PRO A 75 -15.73 3.79 -0.32
C PRO A 75 -14.45 4.54 -0.67
N LEU A 76 -13.60 3.88 -1.46
CA LEU A 76 -12.40 4.46 -2.05
C LEU A 76 -12.56 4.59 -3.56
N THR A 77 -12.21 5.77 -4.09
CA THR A 77 -12.17 6.08 -5.52
C THR A 77 -10.87 6.79 -5.87
N PRO A 78 -10.46 6.83 -7.16
CA PRO A 78 -9.19 7.44 -7.55
C PRO A 78 -9.11 8.92 -7.16
N GLY A 79 -7.93 9.35 -6.71
CA GLY A 79 -7.69 10.71 -6.24
C GLY A 79 -7.94 10.93 -4.75
N MET A 80 -8.44 9.92 -4.03
CA MET A 80 -8.62 9.99 -2.58
C MET A 80 -7.32 9.62 -1.85
N ALA A 81 -7.07 10.30 -0.72
CA ALA A 81 -6.04 9.95 0.24
C ALA A 81 -6.67 9.36 1.51
N VAL A 82 -5.99 8.41 2.13
CA VAL A 82 -6.37 7.79 3.40
C VAL A 82 -5.20 7.91 4.36
N PHE A 83 -5.44 8.48 5.53
CA PHE A 83 -4.52 8.47 6.64
C PHE A 83 -4.96 7.41 7.66
N VAL A 84 -4.02 6.56 8.07
CA VAL A 84 -4.20 5.58 9.14
C VAL A 84 -3.16 5.87 10.21
N PRO A 85 -3.55 6.34 11.41
CA PRO A 85 -2.59 6.62 12.47
C PRO A 85 -1.91 5.34 12.96
N GLY A 86 -0.68 5.48 13.45
CA GLY A 86 -0.05 4.48 14.28
C GLY A 86 -0.81 4.29 15.60
N HIS A 87 -0.56 3.16 16.28
CA HIS A 87 -1.10 2.92 17.62
C HIS A 87 -0.31 3.61 18.73
#